data_AF-A0A8T4B812-F1
#
_entry.id   AF-A0A8T4B812-F1
#
_cell.length_a   1.000
_cell.length_b   1.000
_cell.length_c   1.000
_cell.angle_alpha   90.00
_cell.angle_beta   90.00
_cell.angle_gamma   90.00
#
_symmetry.space_group_name_H-M   'P 1'
#
loop_
_entity.id
_entity.type
_entity.pdbx_description
1 polymer ?
#
loop_
_entity_poly.entity_id
_entity_poly.type
_entity_poly.pdbx_seq_one_letter_code
_entity_poly.pdbx_strand_id
1 'polypeptide(L)'
;MRKLEEKREILYVIRTMDVLMSSGVGLEAAIHTIGTGGYGIISKDFSTIMEKLRSGKSKGLEKEIKGLMNKSESEGYRRLLNTMYTNLTQNTDLIETLRKQGKRMEEDRNEDVKKYIEDLSGVPETLLSIGMIGPIILAIVGLIPQLMSGDLGAFMKLPPSSTIQSVVNVGLIATLFGMIMIGLKAHTKDPGL
;
A
#
# COMPACT_ATOMS: atom_id res chain seq x y z
N MET A 1 -7.58 -9.01 5.99
CA MET A 1 -8.40 -7.87 5.49
C MET A 1 -8.55 -6.78 6.54
N ARG A 2 -8.85 -7.10 7.80
CA ARG A 2 -9.00 -6.15 8.90
C ARG A 2 -7.80 -5.19 9.07
N LYS A 3 -6.56 -5.69 9.13
CA LYS A 3 -5.35 -4.83 9.19
C LYS A 3 -5.28 -3.72 8.13
N LEU A 4 -5.70 -4.00 6.89
CA LEU A 4 -5.66 -3.04 5.78
C LEU A 4 -6.73 -1.96 5.94
N GLU A 5 -7.96 -2.36 6.28
CA GLU A 5 -9.04 -1.40 6.58
C GLU A 5 -8.67 -0.52 7.77
N GLU A 6 -8.14 -1.10 8.85
CA GLU A 6 -7.69 -0.30 10.00
C GLU A 6 -6.61 0.70 9.59
N LYS A 7 -5.58 0.29 8.80
CA LYS A 7 -4.51 1.18 8.34
C LYS A 7 -5.03 2.34 7.50
N ARG A 8 -6.02 2.09 6.62
CA ARG A 8 -6.59 3.12 5.73
C ARG A 8 -7.40 4.16 6.49
N GLU A 9 -8.23 3.73 7.43
CA GLU A 9 -9.19 4.60 8.11
C GLU A 9 -8.60 5.35 9.31
N ILE A 10 -7.55 4.81 9.95
CA ILE A 10 -7.08 5.29 11.26
C ILE A 10 -6.68 6.78 11.27
N LEU A 11 -6.09 7.30 10.17
CA LEU A 11 -5.68 8.70 10.13
C LEU A 11 -6.90 9.63 10.13
N TYR A 12 -7.93 9.27 9.36
CA TYR A 12 -9.19 10.02 9.32
C TYR A 12 -9.87 10.01 10.70
N VAL A 13 -9.88 8.85 11.36
CA VAL A 13 -10.39 8.72 12.73
C VAL A 13 -9.64 9.63 13.71
N ILE A 14 -8.30 9.61 13.71
CA ILE A 14 -7.49 10.47 14.58
C ILE A 14 -7.77 11.94 14.31
N ARG A 15 -7.89 12.35 13.04
CA ARG A 15 -8.18 13.73 12.68
C ARG A 15 -9.56 14.18 13.15
N THR A 16 -10.57 13.32 12.99
CA THR A 16 -11.92 13.58 13.49
C THR A 16 -11.95 13.66 15.02
N MET A 17 -11.23 12.77 15.72
CA MET A 17 -11.09 12.85 17.18
C MET A 17 -10.43 14.15 17.62
N ASP A 18 -9.34 14.57 16.96
CA ASP A 18 -8.66 15.84 17.26
C ASP A 18 -9.61 17.03 17.13
N VAL A 19 -10.41 17.10 16.05
CA VAL A 19 -11.39 18.17 15.85
C VAL A 19 -12.47 18.16 16.94
N LEU A 20 -13.09 16.99 17.18
CA LEU A 20 -14.16 16.86 18.18
C LEU A 20 -13.66 17.21 19.57
N MET A 21 -12.53 16.65 19.98
CA MET A 21 -12.01 16.84 21.33
C MET A 21 -11.43 18.23 21.54
N SER A 22 -10.84 18.85 20.51
CA SER A 22 -10.46 20.27 20.56
C SER A 22 -11.66 21.20 20.75
N SER A 23 -12.86 20.78 20.32
CA SER A 23 -14.12 21.52 20.55
C SER A 23 -14.76 21.25 21.93
N GLY A 24 -14.07 20.52 22.81
CA GLY A 24 -14.58 20.18 24.15
C GLY A 24 -15.52 18.97 24.18
N VAL A 25 -15.64 18.21 23.08
CA VAL A 25 -16.43 16.98 23.05
C VAL A 25 -15.72 15.90 23.87
N GLY A 26 -16.45 15.30 24.81
CA GLY A 26 -15.95 14.18 25.63
C GLY A 26 -15.65 12.93 24.80
N LEU A 27 -14.72 12.11 25.27
CA LEU A 27 -14.23 10.92 24.56
C LEU A 27 -15.36 9.95 24.17
N GLU A 28 -16.34 9.73 25.05
CA GLU A 28 -17.48 8.85 24.77
C GLU A 28 -18.34 9.37 23.61
N ALA A 29 -18.62 10.67 23.57
CA ALA A 29 -19.35 11.30 22.48
C ALA A 29 -18.55 11.32 21.17
N ALA A 30 -17.23 11.47 21.25
CA ALA A 30 -16.35 11.34 20.09
C ALA A 30 -16.37 9.91 19.52
N ILE A 31 -16.28 8.89 20.38
CA ILE A 31 -16.38 7.47 20.01
C ILE A 31 -17.74 7.18 19.38
N HIS A 32 -18.83 7.72 19.93
CA HIS A 32 -20.17 7.59 19.34
C HIS A 32 -20.22 8.17 17.92
N THR A 33 -19.68 9.39 17.73
CA THR A 33 -19.65 10.06 16.43
C THR A 33 -18.85 9.28 15.40
N ILE A 34 -17.72 8.69 15.80
CA ILE A 34 -16.93 7.84 14.91
C ILE A 34 -17.64 6.51 14.65
N GLY A 35 -18.33 5.96 15.64
CA GLY A 35 -19.15 4.75 15.50
C GLY A 35 -20.21 4.87 14.41
N THR A 36 -20.78 6.07 14.23
CA THR A 36 -21.78 6.38 13.19
C THR A 36 -21.20 6.99 11.91
N GLY A 37 -19.92 7.39 11.91
CA GLY A 37 -19.28 8.19 10.87
C GLY A 37 -18.74 7.44 9.63
N GLY A 38 -18.80 6.11 9.59
CA GLY A 38 -18.49 5.35 8.36
C GLY A 38 -17.01 5.01 8.09
N TYR A 39 -16.13 5.04 9.09
CA TYR A 39 -14.71 4.67 9.05
C TYR A 39 -14.45 3.15 9.06
N GLY A 40 -15.16 2.42 8.20
CA GLY A 40 -14.99 0.97 8.02
C GLY A 40 -15.09 0.16 9.31
N ILE A 41 -14.09 -0.71 9.53
CA ILE A 41 -14.05 -1.60 10.70
C ILE A 41 -13.94 -0.85 12.04
N ILE A 42 -13.33 0.34 12.07
CA ILE A 42 -13.19 1.13 13.30
C ILE A 42 -14.56 1.65 13.75
N SER A 43 -15.38 2.16 12.83
CA SER A 43 -16.76 2.54 13.14
C SER A 43 -17.59 1.37 13.66
N LYS A 44 -17.45 0.18 13.06
CA LYS A 44 -18.16 -1.03 13.53
C LYS A 44 -17.76 -1.41 14.95
N ASP A 45 -16.46 -1.37 15.26
CA ASP A 45 -15.95 -1.65 16.59
C ASP A 45 -16.47 -0.64 17.62
N PHE A 46 -16.40 0.66 17.33
CA PHE A 46 -16.90 1.71 18.22
C PHE A 46 -18.41 1.68 18.40
N SER A 47 -19.17 1.43 17.33
CA SER A 47 -20.62 1.22 17.42
C SER A 47 -20.97 0.03 18.32
N THR A 48 -20.22 -1.07 18.21
CA THR A 48 -20.40 -2.26 19.06
C THR A 48 -20.14 -1.93 20.53
N ILE A 49 -19.10 -1.13 20.82
CA ILE A 49 -18.83 -0.65 22.18
C ILE A 49 -20.01 0.18 22.70
N MET A 50 -20.46 1.17 21.94
CA MET A 50 -21.54 2.06 22.35
C MET A 50 -22.85 1.30 22.58
N GLU A 51 -23.14 0.29 21.78
CA GLU A 51 -24.30 -0.56 21.97
C GLU A 51 -24.24 -1.34 23.28
N LYS A 52 -23.10 -1.95 23.61
CA LYS A 52 -22.91 -2.69 24.87
C LYS A 52 -22.99 -1.78 26.09
N LEU A 53 -22.46 -0.56 26.00
CA LEU A 53 -22.55 0.45 27.06
C LEU A 53 -24.00 0.83 27.31
N ARG A 54 -24.74 1.19 26.24
CA ARG A 54 -26.17 1.54 26.33
C ARG A 54 -27.04 0.40 26.83
N SER A 55 -26.74 -0.85 26.46
CA SER A 55 -27.51 -2.02 26.90
C SER A 55 -27.16 -2.50 28.30
N GLY A 56 -26.25 -1.83 29.02
CA GLY A 56 -25.77 -2.24 30.35
C GLY A 56 -24.99 -3.56 30.37
N LYS A 57 -24.59 -4.08 29.19
CA LYS A 57 -23.84 -5.36 29.08
C LYS A 57 -22.34 -5.16 29.23
N SER A 58 -21.89 -3.91 29.20
CA SER A 58 -20.49 -3.55 29.40
C SER A 58 -20.16 -3.29 30.87
N LYS A 59 -18.91 -3.56 31.24
CA LYS A 59 -18.34 -3.24 32.56
C LYS A 59 -17.64 -1.87 32.60
N GLY A 60 -17.87 -1.01 31.59
CA GLY A 60 -17.28 0.32 31.45
C GLY A 60 -16.46 0.48 30.18
N LEU A 61 -16.37 1.73 29.69
CA LEU A 61 -15.71 2.06 28.42
C LEU A 61 -14.24 1.62 28.38
N GLU A 62 -13.51 1.82 29.48
CA GLU A 62 -12.11 1.38 29.64
C GLU A 62 -11.90 -0.11 29.31
N LYS A 63 -12.82 -0.97 29.78
CA LYS A 63 -12.71 -2.42 29.57
C LYS A 63 -13.00 -2.81 28.14
N GLU A 64 -13.94 -2.14 27.48
CA GLU A 64 -14.22 -2.39 26.06
C GLU A 64 -13.07 -1.93 25.17
N ILE A 65 -12.49 -0.75 25.46
CA ILE A 65 -11.30 -0.25 24.75
C ILE A 65 -10.12 -1.21 24.92
N LYS A 66 -9.88 -1.69 26.15
CA LYS A 66 -8.86 -2.71 26.42
C LYS A 66 -9.14 -4.02 25.68
N GLY A 67 -10.39 -4.42 25.54
CA GLY A 67 -10.81 -5.57 24.73
C GLY A 67 -10.49 -5.38 23.25
N LEU A 68 -10.76 -4.19 22.69
CA LEU A 68 -10.43 -3.86 21.30
C LEU A 68 -8.93 -3.86 21.03
N MET A 69 -8.09 -3.47 22.00
CA MET A 69 -6.63 -3.52 21.82
C MET A 69 -6.12 -4.93 21.50
N ASN A 70 -6.79 -5.97 22.01
CA ASN A 70 -6.45 -7.36 21.72
C ASN A 70 -6.99 -7.83 20.36
N LYS A 71 -7.99 -7.12 19.80
CA LYS A 71 -8.62 -7.42 18.50
C LYS A 71 -8.00 -6.63 17.34
N SER A 72 -7.37 -5.47 17.64
CA SER A 72 -6.72 -4.63 16.64
C SER A 72 -5.51 -5.32 16.02
N GLU A 73 -5.39 -5.26 14.69
CA GLU A 73 -4.29 -5.88 13.93
C GLU A 73 -3.25 -4.86 13.46
N SER A 74 -3.63 -3.59 13.34
CA SER A 74 -2.75 -2.48 12.95
C SER A 74 -2.13 -1.80 14.17
N GLU A 75 -0.86 -1.41 14.05
CA GLU A 75 -0.19 -0.70 15.14
C GLU A 75 -0.80 0.67 15.42
N GLY A 76 -1.18 1.42 14.37
CA GLY A 76 -1.81 2.73 14.51
C GLY A 76 -3.09 2.66 15.33
N TYR A 77 -3.97 1.69 15.03
CA TYR A 77 -5.21 1.54 15.77
C TYR A 77 -4.96 1.09 17.22
N ARG A 78 -4.03 0.14 17.43
CA ARG A 78 -3.65 -0.28 18.79
C ARG A 78 -3.08 0.88 19.63
N ARG A 79 -2.29 1.77 19.01
CA ARG A 79 -1.76 2.97 19.68
C ARG A 79 -2.85 3.97 20.02
N LEU A 80 -3.79 4.22 19.11
CA LEU A 80 -4.97 5.06 19.37
C LEU A 80 -5.78 4.52 20.55
N LEU A 81 -6.11 3.23 20.53
CA LEU A 81 -6.85 2.56 21.61
C LEU A 81 -6.11 2.66 22.95
N ASN A 82 -4.79 2.49 22.95
CA ASN A 82 -3.97 2.64 24.15
C ASN A 82 -4.02 4.08 24.69
N THR A 83 -3.91 5.08 23.82
CA THR A 83 -4.02 6.49 24.22
C THR A 83 -5.39 6.81 24.83
N MET A 84 -6.47 6.32 24.23
CA MET A 84 -7.82 6.44 24.81
C MET A 84 -7.93 5.75 26.17
N TYR A 85 -7.42 4.52 26.29
CA TYR A 85 -7.42 3.79 27.55
C TYR A 85 -6.66 4.52 28.66
N THR A 86 -5.48 5.08 28.35
CA THR A 86 -4.71 5.89 29.29
C THR A 86 -5.46 7.15 29.71
N ASN A 87 -6.10 7.87 28.79
CA ASN A 87 -6.90 9.04 29.14
C ASN A 87 -8.08 8.68 30.06
N LEU A 88 -8.79 7.60 29.78
CA LEU A 88 -9.91 7.15 30.64
C LEU A 88 -9.44 6.76 32.04
N THR A 89 -8.28 6.11 32.17
CA THR A 89 -7.80 5.58 33.45
C THR A 89 -6.95 6.56 34.26
N GLN A 90 -6.29 7.52 33.59
CA GLN A 90 -5.28 8.40 34.19
C GLN A 90 -5.58 9.90 34.00
N ASN A 91 -6.70 10.27 33.35
CA ASN A 91 -7.10 11.67 33.11
C ASN A 91 -5.98 12.53 32.46
N THR A 92 -5.24 11.95 31.51
CA THR A 92 -4.14 12.62 30.79
C THR A 92 -4.62 13.45 29.61
N ASP A 93 -3.84 14.43 29.15
CA ASP A 93 -4.14 15.15 27.89
C ASP A 93 -4.06 14.20 26.68
N LEU A 94 -5.22 13.91 26.09
CA LEU A 94 -5.36 13.07 24.91
C LEU A 94 -5.05 13.83 23.61
N ILE A 95 -5.35 15.13 23.55
CA ILE A 95 -5.35 15.91 22.31
C ILE A 95 -3.94 16.05 21.76
N GLU A 96 -2.98 16.42 22.62
CA GLU A 96 -1.58 16.54 22.19
C GLU A 96 -1.03 15.19 21.67
N THR A 97 -1.39 14.11 22.33
CA THR A 97 -0.97 12.75 21.95
C THR A 97 -1.59 12.34 20.62
N LEU A 98 -2.89 12.61 20.40
CA LEU A 98 -3.57 12.37 19.12
C LEU A 98 -2.90 13.15 17.98
N ARG A 99 -2.59 14.44 18.17
CA ARG A 99 -1.95 15.27 17.15
C ARG A 99 -0.57 14.73 16.76
N LYS A 100 0.24 14.32 17.75
CA LYS A 100 1.55 13.69 17.49
C LYS A 100 1.40 12.36 16.73
N GLN A 101 0.39 11.55 17.06
CA GLN A 101 0.12 10.30 16.34
C GLN A 101 -0.37 10.54 14.91
N GLY A 102 -1.30 11.48 14.72
CA GLY A 102 -1.81 11.87 13.41
C GLY A 102 -0.69 12.35 12.50
N LYS A 103 0.18 13.25 12.99
CA LYS A 103 1.35 13.74 12.24
C LYS A 103 2.29 12.62 11.80
N ARG A 104 2.61 11.67 12.69
CA ARG A 104 3.44 10.51 12.34
C ARG A 104 2.80 9.65 11.26
N MET A 105 1.49 9.46 11.34
CA MET A 105 0.78 8.67 10.34
C MET A 105 0.64 9.39 8.99
N GLU A 106 0.58 10.73 8.99
CA GLU A 106 0.69 11.54 7.77
C GLU A 106 2.09 11.41 7.16
N GLU A 107 3.14 11.47 7.99
CA GLU A 107 4.52 11.25 7.56
C GLU A 107 4.70 9.84 6.95
N ASP A 108 4.24 8.79 7.64
CA ASP A 108 4.28 7.41 7.14
C ASP A 108 3.52 7.25 5.81
N ARG A 109 2.33 7.87 5.68
CA ARG A 109 1.56 7.86 4.43
C ARG A 109 2.27 8.61 3.30
N ASN A 110 2.88 9.76 3.60
CA ASN A 110 3.63 10.52 2.62
C ASN A 110 4.87 9.76 2.15
N GLU A 111 5.55 9.03 3.04
CA GLU A 111 6.66 8.16 2.69
C GLU A 111 6.19 7.00 1.80
N ASP A 112 5.09 6.33 2.14
CA ASP A 112 4.47 5.28 1.33
C ASP A 112 4.13 5.79 -0.08
N VAL A 113 3.53 6.99 -0.20
CA VAL A 113 3.21 7.65 -1.48
C VAL A 113 4.47 8.02 -2.25
N LYS A 114 5.48 8.59 -1.57
CA LYS A 114 6.75 8.94 -2.20
C LYS A 114 7.44 7.70 -2.78
N LYS A 115 7.48 6.61 -2.01
CA LYS A 115 8.04 5.34 -2.45
C LYS A 115 7.25 4.74 -3.62
N TYR A 116 5.93 4.88 -3.61
CA TYR A 116 5.10 4.50 -4.75
C TYR A 116 5.43 5.33 -6.00
N ILE A 117 5.59 6.65 -5.86
CA ILE A 117 5.98 7.53 -6.98
C ILE A 117 7.38 7.16 -7.50
N GLU A 118 8.34 6.88 -6.62
CA GLU A 118 9.68 6.42 -6.99
C GLU A 118 9.65 5.07 -7.74
N ASP A 119 8.86 4.12 -7.24
CA ASP A 119 8.64 2.84 -7.92
C ASP A 119 7.95 3.04 -9.28
N LEU A 120 7.02 4.00 -9.39
CA LEU A 120 6.26 4.27 -10.61
C LEU A 120 7.08 5.05 -11.65
N SER A 121 7.97 5.96 -11.24
CA SER A 121 8.78 6.76 -12.16
C SER A 121 9.83 5.92 -12.90
N GLY A 122 10.37 4.89 -12.26
CA GLY A 122 11.30 3.95 -12.89
C GLY A 122 10.64 2.96 -13.87
N VAL A 123 9.32 2.74 -13.78
CA VAL A 123 8.60 1.77 -14.62
C VAL A 123 8.54 2.19 -16.10
N PRO A 124 8.10 3.41 -16.47
CA PRO A 124 8.13 3.88 -17.86
C PRO A 124 9.52 3.82 -18.47
N GLU A 125 10.56 4.25 -17.74
CA GLU A 125 11.94 4.21 -18.22
C GLU A 125 12.40 2.78 -18.50
N THR A 126 12.10 1.84 -17.59
CA THR A 126 12.43 0.42 -17.76
C THR A 126 11.67 -0.19 -18.94
N LEU A 127 10.37 0.10 -19.07
CA LEU A 127 9.54 -0.38 -20.18
C LEU A 127 10.01 0.16 -21.53
N LEU A 128 10.32 1.45 -21.61
CA LEU A 128 10.87 2.09 -22.81
C LEU A 128 12.23 1.51 -23.18
N SER A 129 13.12 1.32 -22.20
CA SER A 129 14.45 0.75 -22.42
C SER A 129 14.37 -0.68 -22.94
N ILE A 130 13.58 -1.56 -22.30
CA ILE A 130 13.40 -2.95 -22.75
C ILE A 130 12.69 -3.00 -24.11
N GLY A 131 11.66 -2.16 -24.30
CA GLY A 131 10.88 -2.10 -25.53
C GLY A 131 11.64 -1.56 -26.74
N MET A 132 12.66 -0.72 -26.53
CA MET A 132 13.53 -0.23 -27.61
C MET A 132 14.79 -1.09 -27.77
N ILE A 133 15.55 -1.32 -26.69
CA ILE A 133 16.86 -2.00 -26.75
C ILE A 133 16.69 -3.48 -27.10
N GLY A 134 15.67 -4.15 -26.55
CA GLY A 134 15.41 -5.57 -26.81
C GLY A 134 15.24 -5.87 -28.30
N PRO A 135 14.28 -5.23 -28.99
CA PRO A 135 14.10 -5.40 -30.42
C PRO A 135 15.32 -4.98 -31.25
N ILE A 136 16.05 -3.94 -30.86
CA ILE A 136 17.27 -3.50 -31.58
C ILE A 136 18.37 -4.58 -31.52
N ILE A 137 18.67 -5.13 -30.34
CA ILE A 137 19.68 -6.18 -30.19
C ILE A 137 19.27 -7.43 -30.97
N LEU A 138 17.99 -7.83 -30.87
CA LEU A 138 17.47 -8.99 -31.58
C LEU A 138 17.47 -8.79 -33.10
N ALA A 139 17.21 -7.57 -33.59
CA ALA A 139 17.33 -7.23 -35.00
C ALA A 139 18.78 -7.36 -35.48
N ILE A 140 19.76 -6.89 -34.71
CA ILE A 140 21.19 -7.05 -35.02
C ILE A 140 21.56 -8.53 -35.13
N VAL A 141 21.11 -9.36 -34.17
CA VAL A 141 21.33 -10.82 -34.20
C VAL A 141 20.70 -11.46 -35.45
N GLY A 142 19.50 -11.02 -35.84
CA GLY A 142 18.82 -11.48 -37.05
C GLY A 142 19.55 -11.11 -38.35
N LEU A 143 20.33 -10.02 -38.34
CA LEU A 143 21.13 -9.57 -39.48
C LEU A 143 22.51 -10.28 -39.58
N ILE A 144 22.97 -10.99 -38.54
CA ILE A 144 24.28 -11.68 -38.54
C ILE A 144 24.48 -12.55 -39.81
N PRO A 145 23.52 -13.37 -40.27
CA PRO A 145 23.71 -14.18 -41.48
C PRO A 145 23.94 -13.35 -42.75
N GLN A 146 23.34 -12.16 -42.84
CA GLN A 146 23.50 -11.24 -43.98
C GLN A 146 24.79 -10.41 -43.86
N LEU A 147 25.21 -10.07 -42.64
CA LEU A 147 26.45 -9.33 -42.40
C LEU A 147 27.70 -10.22 -42.53
N MET A 148 27.55 -11.53 -42.29
CA MET A 148 28.63 -12.51 -42.37
C MET A 148 28.61 -13.36 -43.65
N SER A 149 27.72 -13.07 -44.60
CA SER A 149 27.68 -13.78 -45.88
C SER A 149 28.92 -13.46 -46.73
N GLY A 150 29.71 -14.48 -47.06
CA GLY A 150 30.99 -14.37 -47.78
C GLY A 150 32.04 -15.35 -47.23
N ASP A 151 33.31 -15.15 -47.59
CA ASP A 151 34.45 -16.02 -47.21
C ASP A 151 34.67 -16.12 -45.67
N LEU A 152 34.17 -15.12 -44.92
CA LEU A 152 34.18 -15.09 -43.45
C LEU A 152 33.13 -16.04 -42.82
N GLY A 153 31.96 -16.19 -43.43
CA GLY A 153 30.87 -17.03 -42.93
C GLY A 153 31.13 -18.52 -43.10
N ALA A 154 32.05 -18.90 -43.99
CA ALA A 154 32.51 -20.29 -44.15
C ALA A 154 33.54 -20.69 -43.07
N PHE A 155 34.30 -19.72 -42.53
CA PHE A 155 35.27 -19.92 -41.45
C PHE A 155 34.61 -20.02 -40.07
N MET A 156 33.51 -19.31 -39.87
CA MET A 156 32.74 -19.31 -38.64
C MET A 156 31.58 -20.30 -38.80
N LYS A 157 31.57 -21.42 -38.05
CA LYS A 157 30.48 -22.42 -38.06
C LYS A 157 29.18 -21.84 -37.49
N LEU A 158 28.57 -20.90 -38.21
CA LEU A 158 27.32 -20.26 -37.78
C LEU A 158 26.18 -21.27 -37.86
N PRO A 159 25.25 -21.24 -36.88
CA PRO A 159 24.05 -22.05 -36.94
C PRO A 159 23.18 -21.67 -38.16
N PRO A 160 22.32 -22.59 -38.64
CA PRO A 160 21.42 -22.31 -39.76
C PRO A 160 20.57 -21.06 -39.53
N SER A 161 20.30 -20.30 -40.60
CA SER A 161 19.49 -19.07 -40.53
C SER A 161 18.10 -19.29 -39.92
N SER A 162 17.51 -20.48 -40.10
CA SER A 162 16.24 -20.87 -39.46
C SER A 162 16.33 -20.93 -37.93
N THR A 163 17.46 -21.40 -37.39
CA THR A 163 17.71 -21.44 -35.94
C THR A 163 17.87 -20.04 -35.39
N ILE A 164 18.60 -19.17 -36.09
CA ILE A 164 18.79 -17.76 -35.70
C ILE A 164 17.45 -17.02 -35.72
N GLN A 165 16.65 -17.18 -36.77
CA GLN A 165 15.32 -16.57 -36.87
C GLN A 165 14.37 -17.05 -35.77
N SER A 166 14.44 -18.33 -35.41
CA SER A 166 13.66 -18.89 -34.28
C SER A 166 14.07 -18.24 -32.95
N VAL A 167 15.37 -18.09 -32.69
CA VAL A 167 15.89 -17.41 -31.50
C VAL A 167 15.43 -15.95 -31.43
N VAL A 168 15.46 -15.23 -32.56
CA VAL A 168 14.98 -13.84 -32.65
C VAL A 168 13.48 -13.76 -32.35
N ASN A 169 12.67 -14.62 -32.97
CA ASN A 169 11.22 -14.64 -32.77
C ASN A 169 10.84 -14.97 -31.32
N VAL A 170 11.49 -15.98 -30.72
CA VAL A 170 11.31 -16.33 -29.30
C VAL A 170 11.76 -15.17 -28.39
N GLY A 171 12.88 -14.51 -28.73
CA GLY A 171 13.38 -13.35 -27.99
C GLY A 171 12.42 -12.16 -28.01
N LEU A 172 11.77 -11.89 -29.16
CA LEU A 172 10.77 -10.83 -29.28
C LEU A 172 9.52 -11.12 -28.45
N ILE A 173 9.03 -12.37 -28.48
CA ILE A 173 7.91 -12.82 -27.65
C ILE A 173 8.27 -12.71 -26.16
N ALA A 174 9.49 -13.11 -25.77
CA ALA A 174 9.96 -12.99 -24.39
C ALA A 174 10.06 -11.53 -23.93
N THR A 175 10.47 -10.62 -24.81
CA THR A 175 10.53 -9.17 -24.53
C THR A 175 9.12 -8.59 -24.32
N LEU A 176 8.17 -8.96 -25.18
CA LEU A 176 6.75 -8.64 -25.02
C LEU A 176 6.18 -9.14 -23.70
N PHE A 177 6.46 -10.40 -23.37
CA PHE A 177 6.03 -11.00 -22.11
C PHE A 177 6.64 -10.28 -20.90
N GLY A 178 7.93 -9.92 -20.96
CA GLY A 178 8.61 -9.14 -19.93
C GLY A 178 7.97 -7.77 -19.72
N MET A 179 7.61 -7.07 -20.79
CA MET A 179 6.91 -5.78 -20.71
C MET A 179 5.53 -5.92 -20.07
N ILE A 180 4.75 -6.95 -20.44
CA ILE A 180 3.44 -7.23 -19.85
C ILE A 180 3.58 -7.51 -18.34
N MET A 181 4.56 -8.32 -17.94
CA MET A 181 4.80 -8.63 -16.54
C MET A 181 5.19 -7.41 -15.71
N ILE A 182 6.02 -6.52 -16.25
CA ILE A 182 6.40 -5.26 -15.59
C ILE A 182 5.19 -4.33 -15.47
N GLY A 183 4.39 -4.19 -16.52
CA GLY A 183 3.17 -3.39 -16.52
C GLY A 183 2.14 -3.87 -15.49
N LEU A 184 1.92 -5.19 -15.43
CA LEU A 184 1.03 -5.79 -14.42
C LEU A 184 1.56 -5.57 -12.99
N LYS A 185 2.86 -5.74 -12.76
CA LYS A 185 3.48 -5.53 -11.44
C LYS A 185 3.34 -4.08 -10.97
N ALA A 186 3.46 -3.11 -11.88
CA ALA A 186 3.28 -1.69 -11.58
C ALA A 186 1.84 -1.38 -11.15
N HIS A 187 0.84 -1.91 -11.85
CA HIS A 187 -0.58 -1.74 -11.49
C HIS A 187 -0.94 -2.39 -10.14
N THR A 188 -0.30 -3.51 -9.78
CA THR A 188 -0.59 -4.21 -8.51
C THR A 188 0.04 -3.56 -7.27
N LYS A 189 0.91 -2.55 -7.43
CA LYS A 189 1.61 -1.87 -6.33
C LYS A 189 0.88 -0.62 -5.81
N ASP A 190 -0.32 -0.34 -6.29
CA ASP A 190 -1.12 0.79 -5.82
C ASP A 190 -1.27 0.76 -4.29
N PRO A 191 -0.84 1.81 -3.56
CA PRO A 191 -0.91 1.88 -2.10
C PRO A 191 -2.35 1.96 -1.56
N GLY A 192 -3.36 1.95 -2.44
CA GLY A 192 -4.77 1.89 -2.03
C GLY A 192 -5.24 3.21 -1.43
N LEU A 193 -5.09 4.28 -2.22
CA LEU A 193 -5.89 5.49 -2.06
C LEU A 193 -7.36 5.22 -2.41
#